data_AF-A0A2S9Y2K9-F1
#
_entry.id   AF-A0A2S9Y2K9-F1
#
_cell.length_a   1.000
_cell.length_b   1.000
_cell.length_c   1.000
_cell.angle_alpha   90.00
_cell.angle_beta   90.00
_cell.angle_gamma   90.00
#
_symmetry.space_group_name_H-M   'P 1'
#
loop_
_entity.id
_entity.type
_entity.pdbx_description
1 polymer ?
#
loop_
_entity_poly.entity_id
_entity_poly.type
_entity_poly.pdbx_seq_one_letter_code
_entity_poly.pdbx_strand_id
1 'polypeptide(L)'
;MATRQFEQAKKLTFVKDRIAAEYDKMMAEPRRAAKPYADEYPRCESLPEQGRSREQVLAQMQAMSDREASRWQEGFVSGAVYHGDLEHRRFLEQAYAIHSQTNPLHSDLWPSVTKYEAEIVAMTADMLGAEQAGSTAEVCGTVSSGGTESILMAMKTYAIGAALILALSAHGSGASKLRPSVSLAHKNRALPIGKNATVSLGTSTHDCEGIIVVPSPVVVPSEPIRACSIESP
;
A
#
# COMPACT_ATOMS: atom_id res chain seq x y z
N MET A 1 15.04 43.37 -15.01
CA MET A 1 15.84 43.17 -16.25
C MET A 1 16.82 42.00 -16.16
N ALA A 2 17.55 41.83 -15.06
CA ALA A 2 18.54 40.76 -14.88
C ALA A 2 18.02 39.33 -15.14
N THR A 3 16.78 39.01 -14.74
CA THR A 3 16.19 37.68 -14.92
C THR A 3 15.95 37.31 -16.40
N ARG A 4 15.58 38.28 -17.25
CA ARG A 4 15.41 38.05 -18.69
C ARG A 4 16.74 37.85 -19.41
N GLN A 5 17.76 38.58 -19.01
CA GLN A 5 19.13 38.44 -19.53
C GLN A 5 19.73 37.08 -19.14
N PHE A 6 19.47 36.62 -17.91
CA PHE A 6 19.85 35.30 -17.44
C PHE A 6 19.15 34.17 -18.22
N GLU A 7 17.85 34.28 -18.46
CA GLU A 7 17.10 33.31 -19.28
C GLU A 7 17.52 33.29 -20.76
N GLN A 8 17.96 34.42 -21.30
CA GLN A 8 18.55 34.47 -22.65
C GLN A 8 19.96 33.88 -22.67
N ALA A 9 20.77 34.12 -21.64
CA ALA A 9 22.12 33.57 -21.51
C ALA A 9 22.12 32.04 -21.38
N LYS A 10 21.12 31.44 -20.72
CA LYS A 10 20.93 29.97 -20.65
C LYS A 10 20.75 29.29 -22.02
N LYS A 11 20.37 30.05 -23.06
CA LYS A 11 20.17 29.53 -24.41
C LYS A 11 21.48 29.42 -25.21
N LEU A 12 22.56 30.04 -24.73
CA LEU A 12 23.89 29.89 -25.31
C LEU A 12 24.40 28.49 -25.01
N THR A 13 24.91 27.78 -26.03
CA THR A 13 25.42 26.40 -25.93
C THR A 13 26.44 26.26 -24.79
N PHE A 14 27.42 27.15 -24.68
CA PHE A 14 28.40 27.12 -23.61
C PHE A 14 27.79 27.20 -22.19
N VAL A 15 26.79 28.07 -22.01
CA VAL A 15 26.12 28.22 -20.70
C VAL A 15 25.22 27.02 -20.42
N LYS A 16 24.54 26.50 -21.45
CA LYS A 16 23.72 25.28 -21.37
C LYS A 16 24.56 24.06 -21.01
N ASP A 17 25.72 23.88 -21.65
CA ASP A 17 26.64 22.75 -21.41
C ASP A 17 27.24 22.82 -20.01
N ARG A 18 27.57 24.04 -19.54
CA ARG A 18 28.04 24.24 -18.17
C ARG A 18 26.95 23.99 -17.13
N ILE A 19 25.70 24.40 -17.39
CA ILE A 19 24.55 24.08 -16.52
C ILE A 19 24.28 22.58 -16.52
N ALA A 20 24.35 21.91 -17.67
CA ALA A 20 24.18 20.46 -17.78
C ALA A 20 25.25 19.72 -16.98
N ALA A 21 26.52 20.13 -17.09
CA ALA A 21 27.62 19.54 -16.32
C ALA A 21 27.45 19.72 -14.80
N GLU A 22 27.00 20.89 -14.35
CA GLU A 22 26.72 21.12 -12.92
C GLU A 22 25.48 20.33 -12.45
N TYR A 23 24.44 20.25 -13.28
CA TYR A 23 23.27 19.41 -13.00
C TYR A 23 23.66 17.93 -12.92
N ASP A 24 24.54 17.47 -13.80
CA ASP A 24 24.98 16.08 -13.80
C ASP A 24 25.78 15.72 -12.55
N LYS A 25 26.62 16.63 -12.06
CA LYS A 25 27.30 16.50 -10.77
C LYS A 25 26.30 16.44 -9.61
N MET A 26 25.31 17.35 -9.58
CA MET A 26 24.27 17.37 -8.55
C MET A 26 23.43 16.09 -8.55
N MET A 27 23.17 15.53 -9.73
CA MET A 27 22.37 14.31 -9.90
C MET A 27 23.18 13.02 -9.83
N ALA A 28 24.51 13.08 -9.69
CA ALA A 28 25.35 11.89 -9.63
C ALA A 28 25.07 11.07 -8.35
N GLU A 29 25.08 11.72 -7.20
CA GLU A 29 24.83 11.07 -5.90
C GLU A 29 23.39 10.52 -5.79
N PRO A 30 22.32 11.26 -6.15
CA PRO A 30 20.97 10.70 -6.23
C PRO A 30 20.85 9.52 -7.21
N ARG A 31 21.54 9.55 -8.35
CA ARG A 31 21.53 8.44 -9.31
C ARG A 31 22.19 7.20 -8.75
N ARG A 32 23.31 7.35 -8.04
CA ARG A 32 23.99 6.25 -7.33
C ARG A 32 23.10 5.68 -6.22
N ALA A 33 22.49 6.55 -5.42
CA ALA A 33 21.57 6.13 -4.36
C ALA A 33 20.32 5.41 -4.93
N ALA A 34 19.81 5.85 -6.07
CA ALA A 34 18.66 5.22 -6.73
C ALA A 34 19.01 3.90 -7.45
N LYS A 35 20.27 3.72 -7.84
CA LYS A 35 20.76 2.53 -8.56
C LYS A 35 22.09 2.04 -7.95
N PRO A 36 22.07 1.56 -6.70
CA PRO A 36 23.29 1.21 -5.96
C PRO A 36 24.06 0.03 -6.57
N TYR A 37 23.42 -0.73 -7.45
CA TYR A 37 23.93 -1.95 -8.06
C TYR A 37 24.34 -1.78 -9.54
N ALA A 38 24.19 -0.58 -10.12
CA ALA A 38 24.33 -0.38 -11.56
C ALA A 38 25.74 -0.68 -12.10
N ASP A 39 26.76 -0.48 -11.29
CA ASP A 39 28.16 -0.71 -11.65
C ASP A 39 28.63 -2.13 -11.28
N GLU A 40 27.85 -2.87 -10.48
CA GLU A 40 28.21 -4.19 -9.93
C GLU A 40 27.51 -5.34 -10.66
N TYR A 41 26.27 -5.13 -11.10
CA TYR A 41 25.47 -6.16 -11.76
C TYR A 41 24.96 -5.70 -13.12
N PRO A 42 25.03 -6.55 -14.16
CA PRO A 42 24.54 -6.21 -15.48
C PRO A 42 23.04 -5.96 -15.45
N ARG A 43 22.61 -4.90 -16.13
CA ARG A 43 21.19 -4.63 -16.31
C ARG A 43 20.62 -5.60 -17.34
N CYS A 44 19.55 -6.28 -16.96
CA CYS A 44 18.79 -7.15 -17.85
C CYS A 44 17.68 -6.32 -18.52
N GLU A 45 17.90 -5.84 -19.75
CA GLU A 45 16.89 -5.10 -20.52
C GLU A 45 16.08 -5.99 -21.49
N SER A 46 16.56 -7.21 -21.73
CA SER A 46 15.91 -8.28 -22.48
C SER A 46 16.11 -9.62 -21.78
N LEU A 47 15.31 -10.64 -22.13
CA LEU A 47 15.56 -12.00 -21.68
C LEU A 47 16.90 -12.49 -22.26
N PRO A 48 17.77 -13.13 -21.46
CA PRO A 48 19.03 -13.66 -21.95
C PRO A 48 18.77 -14.85 -22.88
N GLU A 49 19.57 -15.00 -23.93
CA GLU A 49 19.46 -16.13 -24.87
C GLU A 49 19.71 -17.48 -24.17
N GLN A 50 20.56 -17.47 -23.14
CA GLN A 50 20.84 -18.62 -22.29
C GLN A 50 20.41 -18.32 -20.86
N GLY A 51 19.63 -19.24 -20.28
CA GLY A 51 19.23 -19.16 -18.89
C GLY A 51 20.43 -19.15 -17.95
N ARG A 52 20.44 -18.24 -16.99
CA ARG A 52 21.43 -18.24 -15.91
C ARG A 52 21.24 -19.47 -15.03
N SER A 53 22.32 -19.95 -14.43
CA SER A 53 22.23 -21.03 -13.45
C SER A 53 21.46 -20.55 -12.22
N ARG A 54 20.73 -21.47 -11.55
CA ARG A 54 19.97 -21.15 -10.35
C ARG A 54 20.89 -20.63 -9.24
N GLU A 55 22.06 -21.24 -9.11
CA GLU A 55 23.10 -20.89 -8.15
C GLU A 55 23.60 -19.45 -8.37
N GLN A 56 23.83 -19.07 -9.63
CA GLN A 56 24.26 -17.70 -9.96
C GLN A 56 23.18 -16.66 -9.64
N VAL A 57 21.91 -17.00 -9.84
CA VAL A 57 20.79 -16.09 -9.53
C VAL A 57 20.63 -15.95 -8.01
N LEU A 58 20.62 -17.07 -7.29
CA LEU A 58 20.48 -17.07 -5.82
C LEU A 58 21.67 -16.39 -5.13
N ALA A 59 22.90 -16.64 -5.57
CA ALA A 59 24.09 -15.99 -5.01
C ALA A 59 24.04 -14.47 -5.18
N GLN A 60 23.56 -13.98 -6.33
CA GLN A 60 23.35 -12.55 -6.54
C GLN A 60 22.27 -11.97 -5.62
N MET A 61 21.12 -12.64 -5.50
CA MET A 61 20.03 -12.20 -4.62
C MET A 61 20.46 -12.17 -3.15
N GLN A 62 21.21 -13.18 -2.71
CA GLN A 62 21.73 -13.25 -1.34
C GLN A 62 22.71 -12.11 -1.06
N ALA A 63 23.67 -11.86 -1.96
CA ALA A 63 24.65 -10.78 -1.79
C ALA A 63 23.98 -9.38 -1.67
N MET A 64 22.92 -9.14 -2.45
CA MET A 64 22.12 -7.90 -2.33
C MET A 64 21.39 -7.85 -0.98
N SER A 65 20.73 -8.94 -0.60
CA SER A 65 20.00 -9.03 0.67
C SER A 65 20.90 -8.80 1.89
N ASP A 66 22.09 -9.41 1.91
CA ASP A 66 23.07 -9.27 2.99
C ASP A 66 23.56 -7.82 3.14
N ARG A 67 23.77 -7.13 2.01
CA ARG A 67 24.18 -5.71 1.99
C ARG A 67 23.08 -4.78 2.50
N GLU A 68 21.83 -5.11 2.23
CA GLU A 68 20.66 -4.32 2.65
C GLU A 68 20.24 -4.59 4.11
N ALA A 69 20.66 -5.73 4.67
CA ALA A 69 20.24 -6.24 5.96
C ALA A 69 20.61 -5.34 7.15
N SER A 70 21.87 -4.88 7.19
CA SER A 70 22.47 -4.22 8.36
C SER A 70 21.64 -3.06 8.89
N ARG A 71 21.17 -2.17 8.01
CA ARG A 71 20.46 -0.95 8.42
C ARG A 71 19.15 -1.22 9.15
N TRP A 72 18.37 -2.20 8.70
CA TRP A 72 17.10 -2.51 9.36
C TRP A 72 17.29 -3.48 10.54
N GLN A 73 18.27 -4.39 10.48
CA GLN A 73 18.59 -5.29 11.59
C GLN A 73 19.15 -4.55 12.80
N GLU A 74 19.93 -3.49 12.59
CA GLU A 74 20.45 -2.63 13.65
C GLU A 74 19.44 -1.57 14.13
N GLY A 75 18.21 -1.58 13.60
CA GLY A 75 17.13 -0.68 14.04
C GLY A 75 17.24 0.77 13.55
N PHE A 76 18.06 1.05 12.53
CA PHE A 76 18.22 2.41 11.98
C PHE A 76 17.10 2.83 11.01
N VAL A 77 16.06 2.01 10.85
CA VAL A 77 14.96 2.25 9.92
C VAL A 77 13.65 2.36 10.71
N SER A 78 13.00 3.52 10.63
CA SER A 78 11.69 3.73 11.26
C SER A 78 10.59 3.06 10.43
N GLY A 79 9.76 2.22 11.08
CA GLY A 79 8.79 1.37 10.39
C GLY A 79 9.50 0.30 9.56
N ALA A 80 9.08 0.08 8.32
CA ALA A 80 9.63 -0.88 7.34
C ALA A 80 9.61 -2.37 7.75
N VAL A 81 10.29 -2.77 8.83
CA VAL A 81 10.35 -4.16 9.33
C VAL A 81 9.83 -4.19 10.76
N TYR A 82 8.70 -4.88 10.98
CA TYR A 82 7.98 -4.83 12.26
C TYR A 82 8.45 -5.86 13.30
N HIS A 83 8.92 -7.05 12.88
CA HIS A 83 9.34 -8.10 13.80
C HIS A 83 10.86 -8.34 13.80
N GLY A 84 11.47 -8.53 12.62
CA GLY A 84 12.92 -8.64 12.45
C GLY A 84 13.62 -9.87 13.05
N ASP A 85 12.92 -10.70 13.82
CA ASP A 85 13.49 -11.89 14.47
C ASP A 85 13.81 -13.01 13.47
N LEU A 86 14.96 -13.65 13.65
CA LEU A 86 15.47 -14.65 12.72
C LEU A 86 14.71 -15.99 12.79
N GLU A 87 14.29 -16.41 13.98
CA GLU A 87 13.53 -17.66 14.16
C GLU A 87 12.13 -17.50 13.56
N HIS A 88 11.47 -16.39 13.85
CA HIS A 88 10.17 -16.04 13.27
C HIS A 88 10.25 -15.98 11.74
N ARG A 89 11.27 -15.32 11.17
CA ARG A 89 11.47 -15.26 9.72
C ARG A 89 11.65 -16.64 9.11
N ARG A 90 12.47 -17.52 9.72
CA ARG A 90 12.68 -18.90 9.25
C ARG A 90 11.41 -19.74 9.30
N PHE A 91 10.55 -19.52 10.30
CA PHE A 91 9.25 -20.16 10.37
C PHE A 91 8.35 -19.72 9.20
N LEU A 92 8.28 -18.40 8.91
CA LEU A 92 7.49 -17.87 7.80
C LEU A 92 8.01 -18.33 6.43
N GLU A 93 9.32 -18.45 6.24
CA GLU A 93 9.91 -19.00 5.02
C GLU A 93 9.45 -20.44 4.75
N GLN A 94 9.37 -21.27 5.78
CA GLN A 94 8.88 -22.65 5.67
C GLN A 94 7.39 -22.66 5.32
N ALA A 95 6.57 -21.84 6.00
CA ALA A 95 5.16 -21.71 5.69
C ALA A 95 4.93 -21.27 4.23
N TYR A 96 5.70 -20.30 3.75
CA TYR A 96 5.65 -19.86 2.35
C TYR A 96 6.05 -20.97 1.38
N ALA A 97 7.12 -21.71 1.66
CA ALA A 97 7.57 -22.80 0.79
C ALA A 97 6.49 -23.88 0.61
N ILE A 98 5.80 -24.25 1.70
CA ILE A 98 4.67 -25.19 1.70
C ILE A 98 3.53 -24.71 0.79
N HIS A 99 3.23 -23.40 0.81
CA HIS A 99 2.11 -22.81 0.08
C HIS A 99 2.50 -22.06 -1.21
N SER A 100 3.74 -22.21 -1.69
CA SER A 100 4.28 -21.41 -2.81
C SER A 100 3.50 -21.53 -4.13
N GLN A 101 2.71 -22.60 -4.32
CA GLN A 101 1.90 -22.84 -5.52
C GLN A 101 0.41 -22.62 -5.29
N THR A 102 -0.01 -22.23 -4.08
CA THR A 102 -1.45 -22.06 -3.81
C THR A 102 -1.98 -20.80 -4.48
N ASN A 103 -3.19 -20.88 -5.01
CA ASN A 103 -3.90 -19.73 -5.56
C ASN A 103 -5.35 -19.72 -5.03
N PRO A 104 -5.73 -18.77 -4.15
CA PRO A 104 -7.06 -18.69 -3.54
C PRO A 104 -8.23 -18.62 -4.53
N LEU A 105 -7.98 -18.30 -5.81
CA LEU A 105 -9.01 -18.33 -6.87
C LEU A 105 -9.62 -19.73 -7.09
N HIS A 106 -8.88 -20.79 -6.76
CA HIS A 106 -9.31 -22.17 -6.93
C HIS A 106 -9.44 -22.86 -5.56
N SER A 107 -10.49 -22.50 -4.82
CA SER A 107 -10.78 -23.06 -3.48
C SER A 107 -11.10 -24.55 -3.49
N ASP A 108 -11.49 -25.10 -4.64
CA ASP A 108 -11.66 -26.53 -4.89
C ASP A 108 -10.33 -27.29 -4.88
N LEU A 109 -9.25 -26.66 -5.34
CA LEU A 109 -7.90 -27.24 -5.36
C LEU A 109 -7.12 -26.96 -4.07
N TRP A 110 -7.29 -25.78 -3.47
CA TRP A 110 -6.57 -25.36 -2.27
C TRP A 110 -7.50 -24.92 -1.13
N PRO A 111 -8.35 -25.82 -0.59
CA PRO A 111 -9.28 -25.48 0.48
C PRO A 111 -8.56 -25.07 1.78
N SER A 112 -7.31 -25.48 1.97
CA SER A 112 -6.48 -25.07 3.11
C SER A 112 -6.29 -23.56 3.18
N VAL A 113 -6.08 -22.88 2.04
CA VAL A 113 -5.85 -21.44 2.03
C VAL A 113 -7.14 -20.68 2.33
N THR A 114 -8.27 -21.12 1.78
CA THR A 114 -9.59 -20.57 2.13
C THR A 114 -9.88 -20.70 3.63
N LYS A 115 -9.52 -21.84 4.24
CA LYS A 115 -9.60 -22.01 5.70
C LYS A 115 -8.73 -20.99 6.44
N TYR A 116 -7.47 -20.83 6.05
CA TYR A 116 -6.57 -19.89 6.72
C TYR A 116 -7.06 -18.45 6.59
N GLU A 117 -7.53 -18.03 5.42
CA GLU A 117 -8.08 -16.68 5.23
C GLU A 117 -9.33 -16.45 6.09
N ALA A 118 -10.24 -17.42 6.17
CA ALA A 118 -11.42 -17.34 7.01
C ALA A 118 -11.05 -17.23 8.51
N GLU A 119 -10.08 -18.01 8.98
CA GLU A 119 -9.61 -17.96 10.37
C GLU A 119 -8.89 -16.65 10.69
N ILE A 120 -8.09 -16.11 9.77
CA ILE A 120 -7.45 -14.80 9.93
C ILE A 120 -8.50 -13.70 10.11
N VAL A 121 -9.55 -13.71 9.27
CA VAL A 121 -10.65 -12.74 9.38
C VAL A 121 -11.36 -12.89 10.72
N ALA A 122 -11.72 -14.11 11.12
CA ALA A 122 -12.43 -14.36 12.38
C ALA A 122 -11.61 -13.93 13.60
N MET A 123 -10.33 -14.30 13.68
CA MET A 123 -9.43 -13.90 14.78
C MET A 123 -9.23 -12.38 14.82
N THR A 124 -9.12 -11.73 13.66
CA THR A 124 -8.96 -10.27 13.60
C THR A 124 -10.23 -9.54 14.00
N ALA A 125 -11.40 -10.05 13.61
CA ALA A 125 -12.70 -9.51 14.02
C ALA A 125 -12.89 -9.62 15.54
N ASP A 126 -12.58 -10.78 16.12
CA ASP A 126 -12.61 -11.00 17.56
C ASP A 126 -11.69 -10.03 18.32
N MET A 127 -10.42 -9.93 17.88
CA MET A 127 -9.43 -8.99 18.44
C MET A 127 -9.91 -7.53 18.40
N LEU A 128 -10.73 -7.16 17.42
CA LEU A 128 -11.26 -5.82 17.23
C LEU A 128 -12.67 -5.62 17.81
N GLY A 129 -13.15 -6.56 18.61
CA GLY A 129 -14.38 -6.41 19.39
C GLY A 129 -15.67 -6.74 18.64
N ALA A 130 -15.64 -7.75 17.77
CA ALA A 130 -16.83 -8.19 17.03
C ALA A 130 -18.04 -8.49 17.94
N GLU A 131 -17.82 -9.01 19.16
CA GLU A 131 -18.89 -9.26 20.13
C GLU A 131 -19.62 -7.97 20.57
N GLN A 132 -18.96 -6.82 20.52
CA GLN A 132 -19.55 -5.53 20.89
C GLN A 132 -20.31 -4.86 19.75
N ALA A 133 -20.29 -5.42 18.53
CA ALA A 133 -21.04 -4.89 17.38
C ALA A 133 -22.57 -5.04 17.54
N GLY A 134 -23.03 -5.79 18.56
CA GLY A 134 -24.44 -5.97 18.90
C GLY A 134 -25.17 -6.98 18.00
N SER A 135 -26.38 -7.37 18.38
CA SER A 135 -27.17 -8.41 17.68
C SER A 135 -27.75 -7.96 16.32
N THR A 136 -27.46 -6.74 15.88
CA THR A 136 -28.01 -6.12 14.67
C THR A 136 -27.03 -6.09 13.51
N ALA A 137 -25.78 -6.52 13.69
CA ALA A 137 -24.78 -6.53 12.62
C ALA A 137 -23.85 -7.74 12.77
N GLU A 138 -23.63 -8.46 11.67
CA GLU A 138 -22.62 -9.52 11.59
C GLU A 138 -21.30 -8.91 11.11
N VAL A 139 -20.22 -9.11 11.88
CA VAL A 139 -18.88 -8.66 11.48
C VAL A 139 -18.28 -9.72 10.55
N CYS A 140 -18.03 -9.33 9.31
CA CYS A 140 -17.41 -10.17 8.29
C CYS A 140 -16.31 -9.40 7.53
N GLY A 141 -15.53 -10.11 6.72
CA GLY A 141 -14.45 -9.48 5.98
C GLY A 141 -13.71 -10.43 5.05
N THR A 142 -12.64 -9.91 4.44
CA THR A 142 -11.75 -10.64 3.53
C THR A 142 -10.30 -10.27 3.81
N VAL A 143 -9.38 -11.19 3.56
CA VAL A 143 -7.94 -10.87 3.53
C VAL A 143 -7.64 -10.03 2.27
N SER A 144 -6.74 -9.06 2.38
CA SER A 144 -6.30 -8.20 1.27
C SER A 144 -4.78 -8.21 1.15
N SER A 145 -4.25 -7.67 0.06
CA SER A 145 -2.82 -7.56 -0.20
C SER A 145 -2.12 -6.55 0.72
N GLY A 146 -2.87 -5.73 1.47
CA GLY A 146 -2.34 -4.72 2.39
C GLY A 146 -3.31 -3.58 2.63
N GLY A 147 -2.91 -2.65 3.51
CA GLY A 147 -3.78 -1.55 3.97
C GLY A 147 -4.35 -0.66 2.87
N THR A 148 -3.61 -0.46 1.77
CA THR A 148 -4.11 0.31 0.61
C THR A 148 -5.30 -0.36 -0.05
N GLU A 149 -5.26 -1.68 -0.30
CA GLU A 149 -6.38 -2.40 -0.87
C GLU A 149 -7.57 -2.42 0.09
N SER A 150 -7.33 -2.64 1.40
CA SER A 150 -8.40 -2.59 2.40
C SER A 150 -9.14 -1.25 2.41
N ILE A 151 -8.42 -0.13 2.36
CA ILE A 151 -9.05 1.20 2.30
C ILE A 151 -9.82 1.36 0.99
N LEU A 152 -9.24 1.00 -0.16
CA LEU A 152 -9.91 1.13 -1.45
C LEU A 152 -11.18 0.28 -1.53
N MET A 153 -11.15 -0.95 -1.02
CA MET A 153 -12.30 -1.83 -0.95
C MET A 153 -13.37 -1.28 -0.01
N ALA A 154 -13.00 -0.77 1.16
CA ALA A 154 -13.96 -0.09 2.04
C ALA A 154 -14.61 1.11 1.34
N MET A 155 -13.81 2.00 0.73
CA MET A 155 -14.32 3.14 -0.06
C MET A 155 -15.27 2.69 -1.16
N LYS A 156 -14.96 1.59 -1.87
CA LYS A 156 -15.78 1.04 -2.95
C LYS A 156 -17.06 0.40 -2.45
N THR A 157 -17.02 -0.35 -1.36
CA THR A 157 -18.21 -0.95 -0.74
C THR A 157 -19.15 0.15 -0.27
N TYR A 158 -18.63 1.18 0.39
CA TYR A 158 -19.41 2.36 0.73
C TYR A 158 -19.95 3.05 -0.51
N ALA A 159 -19.11 3.39 -1.50
CA ALA A 159 -19.54 4.00 -2.75
C ALA A 159 -20.75 3.34 -3.44
N ILE A 160 -20.79 2.00 -3.41
CA ILE A 160 -21.87 1.20 -4.01
C ILE A 160 -23.11 1.18 -3.10
N GLY A 161 -22.97 1.40 -1.79
CA GLY A 161 -24.03 1.37 -0.78
C GLY A 161 -24.52 2.72 -0.20
N ALA A 162 -23.71 3.79 -0.14
CA ALA A 162 -23.99 5.19 0.26
C ALA A 162 -22.71 6.06 0.35
N ALA A 163 -22.82 7.39 0.31
CA ALA A 163 -21.69 8.33 0.33
C ALA A 163 -20.86 8.32 1.64
N LEU A 164 -19.51 8.37 1.52
CA LEU A 164 -18.57 8.38 2.66
C LEU A 164 -17.89 9.75 2.83
N ILE A 165 -17.81 10.24 4.09
CA ILE A 165 -16.99 11.39 4.49
C ILE A 165 -15.72 10.89 5.18
N LEU A 166 -14.56 11.03 4.54
CA LEU A 166 -13.27 10.57 5.06
C LEU A 166 -12.56 11.64 5.89
N ALA A 167 -12.26 11.34 7.14
CA ALA A 167 -11.41 12.19 7.98
C ALA A 167 -9.94 11.80 7.83
N LEU A 168 -9.22 12.47 6.93
CA LEU A 168 -7.79 12.26 6.71
C LEU A 168 -6.96 13.02 7.76
N SER A 169 -6.41 12.33 8.75
CA SER A 169 -5.13 12.75 9.32
C SER A 169 -4.04 12.11 8.45
N ALA A 170 -3.39 12.93 7.63
CA ALA A 170 -2.53 12.50 6.53
C ALA A 170 -1.37 11.60 7.02
N HIS A 171 -1.58 10.29 7.04
CA HIS A 171 -0.48 9.31 7.09
C HIS A 171 0.19 9.29 5.71
N GLY A 172 1.15 10.19 5.51
CA GLY A 172 2.43 9.90 4.86
C GLY A 172 2.48 9.25 3.47
N SER A 173 1.39 9.10 2.74
CA SER A 173 1.42 8.74 1.31
C SER A 173 0.74 9.85 0.51
N GLY A 174 1.52 10.89 0.20
CA GLY A 174 1.35 11.70 -1.00
C GLY A 174 -0.04 12.27 -1.31
N ALA A 175 -0.77 12.80 -0.32
CA ALA A 175 -2.04 13.48 -0.55
C ALA A 175 -1.93 14.73 -1.48
N SER A 176 -0.72 15.23 -1.75
CA SER A 176 -0.47 16.33 -2.68
C SER A 176 -0.31 15.92 -4.15
N LYS A 177 -0.34 14.62 -4.48
CA LYS A 177 -0.10 14.12 -5.85
C LYS A 177 -1.01 12.97 -6.32
N LEU A 178 -2.12 12.70 -5.65
CA LEU A 178 -3.16 11.82 -6.21
C LEU A 178 -3.88 12.57 -7.35
N ARG A 179 -3.37 12.42 -8.58
CA ARG A 179 -4.16 12.71 -9.78
C ARG A 179 -5.35 11.75 -9.79
N PRO A 180 -6.59 12.23 -10.02
CA PRO A 180 -7.77 11.36 -10.07
C PRO A 180 -7.68 10.52 -11.34
N SER A 181 -7.12 9.32 -11.22
CA SER A 181 -7.09 8.32 -12.29
C SER A 181 -7.20 6.89 -11.74
N VAL A 182 -7.70 6.76 -10.50
CA VAL A 182 -8.29 5.50 -10.02
C VAL A 182 -9.81 5.69 -10.12
N SER A 183 -10.45 4.78 -10.85
CA SER A 183 -11.82 4.78 -11.38
C SER A 183 -12.99 4.91 -10.38
N LEU A 184 -12.80 5.50 -9.20
CA LEU A 184 -13.90 5.82 -8.28
C LEU A 184 -14.15 7.33 -8.29
N ALA A 185 -15.17 7.76 -9.03
CA ALA A 185 -15.64 9.14 -9.03
C ALA A 185 -16.38 9.46 -7.72
N HIS A 186 -15.65 9.70 -6.63
CA HIS A 186 -16.20 10.12 -5.34
C HIS A 186 -15.71 11.53 -4.98
N LYS A 187 -16.64 12.40 -4.56
CA LYS A 187 -16.31 13.73 -4.04
C LYS A 187 -15.75 13.59 -2.62
N ASN A 188 -14.43 13.61 -2.47
CA ASN A 188 -13.79 13.62 -1.16
C ASN A 188 -13.73 15.04 -0.58
N ARG A 189 -14.10 15.20 0.70
CA ARG A 189 -13.94 16.44 1.46
C ARG A 189 -13.03 16.19 2.66
N ALA A 190 -11.88 16.86 2.70
CA ALA A 190 -11.00 16.83 3.87
C ALA A 190 -11.55 17.73 4.99
N LEU A 191 -11.56 17.23 6.21
CA LEU A 191 -11.97 17.95 7.42
C LEU A 191 -10.76 18.61 8.12
N PRO A 192 -10.96 19.72 8.84
CA PRO A 192 -9.88 20.38 9.57
C PRO A 192 -9.37 19.53 10.74
N ILE A 193 -8.06 19.59 10.97
CA ILE A 193 -7.36 18.92 12.07
C ILE A 193 -7.14 19.94 13.19
N GLY A 194 -7.57 19.60 14.40
CA GLY A 194 -7.39 20.38 15.62
C GLY A 194 -5.94 20.35 16.14
N LYS A 195 -5.67 21.17 17.18
CA LYS A 195 -4.31 21.36 17.74
C LYS A 195 -3.65 20.09 18.27
N ASN A 196 -4.42 19.04 18.56
CA ASN A 196 -3.94 17.77 19.07
C ASN A 196 -3.80 16.70 17.97
N ALA A 197 -3.72 17.10 16.70
CA ALA A 197 -3.71 16.21 15.54
C ALA A 197 -4.97 15.31 15.41
N THR A 198 -6.06 15.69 16.06
CA THR A 198 -7.37 15.01 15.99
C THR A 198 -8.31 15.74 15.03
N VAL A 199 -9.27 15.01 14.46
CA VAL A 199 -10.28 15.57 13.56
C VAL A 199 -11.24 16.44 14.35
N SER A 200 -11.48 17.67 13.88
CA SER A 200 -12.45 18.57 14.53
C SER A 200 -13.85 18.30 13.96
N LEU A 201 -14.66 17.55 14.71
CA LEU A 201 -16.09 17.43 14.44
C LEU A 201 -16.77 18.70 14.96
N GLY A 202 -17.39 19.49 14.08
CA GLY A 202 -18.11 20.70 14.47
C GLY A 202 -19.33 20.40 15.35
N THR A 203 -19.89 21.41 16.01
CA THR A 203 -21.03 21.27 16.94
C THR A 203 -22.41 21.23 16.26
N SER A 204 -22.51 21.29 14.93
CA SER A 204 -23.81 21.28 14.24
C SER A 204 -24.23 19.85 13.89
N THR A 205 -25.16 19.31 14.67
CA THR A 205 -25.82 18.01 14.47
C THR A 205 -26.78 17.94 13.28
N HIS A 206 -26.92 19.01 12.49
CA HIS A 206 -27.89 19.09 11.40
C HIS A 206 -27.39 18.60 10.03
N ASP A 207 -26.09 18.33 9.87
CA ASP A 207 -25.49 17.78 8.64
C ASP A 207 -24.71 16.46 8.92
N CYS A 208 -25.05 15.76 10.00
CA CYS A 208 -24.29 14.60 10.48
C CYS A 208 -24.81 13.24 9.99
N GLU A 209 -25.76 13.19 9.06
CA GLU A 209 -26.07 11.95 8.34
C GLU A 209 -24.92 11.65 7.36
N GLY A 210 -24.04 10.70 7.73
CA GLY A 210 -22.97 10.19 6.85
C GLY A 210 -21.52 10.45 7.29
N ILE A 211 -21.27 10.96 8.50
CA ILE A 211 -19.91 11.05 9.04
C ILE A 211 -19.54 9.73 9.72
N ILE A 212 -18.85 8.85 8.99
CA ILE A 212 -18.24 7.65 9.56
C ILE A 212 -16.74 7.94 9.72
N VAL A 213 -16.32 8.12 10.96
CA VAL A 213 -14.90 8.02 11.32
C VAL A 213 -14.55 6.55 11.12
N VAL A 214 -13.47 6.25 10.38
CA VAL A 214 -13.00 4.87 10.15
C VAL A 214 -11.86 4.57 11.13
N PRO A 215 -12.12 4.18 12.39
CA PRO A 215 -11.23 3.27 13.08
C PRO A 215 -11.49 1.85 12.54
N SER A 216 -10.44 1.03 12.41
CA SER A 216 -10.64 -0.41 12.22
C SER A 216 -11.49 -0.96 13.38
N PRO A 217 -12.48 -1.88 13.17
CA PRO A 217 -13.00 -2.47 11.94
C PRO A 217 -14.30 -1.80 11.46
N VAL A 218 -14.63 -1.99 10.17
CA VAL A 218 -15.83 -1.43 9.52
C VAL A 218 -17.05 -2.30 9.84
N VAL A 219 -18.00 -1.75 10.59
CA VAL A 219 -19.36 -2.30 10.72
C VAL A 219 -20.17 -1.85 9.51
N VAL A 220 -20.63 -2.80 8.70
CA VAL A 220 -21.56 -2.54 7.59
C VAL A 220 -22.99 -2.61 8.14
N PRO A 221 -23.86 -1.59 7.96
CA PRO A 221 -25.25 -1.68 8.37
C PRO A 221 -26.01 -2.70 7.52
N SER A 222 -26.81 -3.54 8.19
CA SER A 222 -27.67 -4.55 7.57
C SER A 222 -28.96 -3.93 7.03
N GLU A 223 -29.00 -3.53 5.75
CA GLU A 223 -30.27 -3.56 5.01
C GLU A 223 -30.26 -4.80 4.09
N PRO A 224 -31.30 -5.65 4.13
CA PRO A 224 -31.33 -6.86 3.33
C PRO A 224 -31.53 -6.51 1.85
N ILE A 225 -30.51 -6.73 1.04
CA ILE A 225 -30.65 -6.81 -0.41
C ILE A 225 -31.55 -8.02 -0.69
N ARG A 226 -32.79 -7.77 -1.13
CA ARG A 226 -33.70 -8.81 -1.63
C ARG A 226 -32.98 -9.62 -2.71
N ALA A 227 -32.68 -10.87 -2.42
CA ALA A 227 -32.28 -11.82 -3.44
C ALA A 227 -33.43 -11.97 -4.44
N CYS A 228 -33.20 -11.60 -5.70
CA CYS A 228 -34.04 -12.05 -6.80
C CYS A 228 -33.87 -13.56 -6.92
N SER A 229 -34.89 -14.32 -6.52
CA SER A 229 -35.03 -15.72 -6.85
C SER A 229 -35.04 -15.88 -8.37
N ILE A 230 -34.05 -16.56 -8.92
CA ILE A 230 -34.11 -17.09 -10.28
C ILE A 230 -34.68 -18.50 -10.15
N GLU A 231 -36.00 -18.62 -10.30
CA GLU A 231 -36.63 -19.90 -10.60
C GLU A 231 -36.14 -20.36 -11.98
N SER A 232 -35.58 -21.57 -12.04
CA SER A 232 -35.23 -22.23 -13.30
C SER A 232 -36.49 -22.91 -13.88
N PRO A 233 -36.59 -23.02 -15.21
CA PRO A 233 -37.79 -23.52 -15.90
C PRO A 233 -38.10 -24.99 -15.60
#